data_AF-A0A8T2N0C8-F1
#
_entry.id   AF-A0A8T2N0C8-F1
#
_cell.length_a   1.000
_cell.length_b   1.000
_cell.length_c   1.000
_cell.angle_alpha   90.00
_cell.angle_beta   90.00
_cell.angle_gamma   90.00
#
_symmetry.space_group_name_H-M   'P 1'
#
loop_
_entity.id
_entity.type
_entity.pdbx_description
1 polymer ?
#
loop_
_entity_poly.entity_id
_entity_poly.type
_entity_poly.pdbx_seq_one_letter_code
_entity_poly.pdbx_strand_id
1 'polypeptide(L)'
;AHFNGSLRLNGCAVEAVLDSGAEGRLRGEACRPGFRVDGVFQPVPSPLGGPPDHHRLLLAAEASPQQLQGDLRLRLGDCAVRASAQMQSRDRLQGTVQLHNNCTALQDLGIPARMQGSGVLVINRKLLESHLFVHTDESDLQAKVRLKAARGQQEALVQLSHSVPLLHRGGVPANATLSFSSERKADSHQHRLSCSMDSQQLSEAMKVEQTMGELRVQCQLDHTLALLRAWGLPQTNSIQ
;
A
#
# COMPACT_ATOMS: atom_id res chain seq x y z
N ALA A 1 -41.37 7.81 4.22
CA ALA A 1 -40.64 8.76 5.08
C ALA A 1 -40.69 10.13 4.42
N HIS A 2 -41.30 11.12 5.07
CA HIS A 2 -41.23 12.51 4.58
C HIS A 2 -39.88 13.08 4.99
N PHE A 3 -39.16 13.63 4.03
CA PHE A 3 -37.85 14.22 4.23
C PHE A 3 -38.00 15.72 4.04
N ASN A 4 -38.08 16.46 5.14
CA ASN A 4 -38.11 17.92 5.10
C ASN A 4 -36.67 18.44 5.09
N GLY A 5 -36.40 19.48 4.32
CA GLY A 5 -35.07 20.04 4.22
C GLY A 5 -35.01 21.24 3.30
N SER A 6 -33.90 21.97 3.36
CA SER A 6 -33.63 23.08 2.45
C SER A 6 -32.22 22.98 1.88
N LEU A 7 -32.07 23.37 0.62
CA LEU A 7 -30.79 23.45 -0.08
C LEU A 7 -30.53 24.90 -0.46
N ARG A 8 -29.33 25.40 -0.16
CA ARG A 8 -28.85 26.72 -0.54
C ARG A 8 -27.60 26.56 -1.39
N LEU A 9 -27.60 27.18 -2.57
CA LEU A 9 -26.49 27.16 -3.51
C LEU A 9 -25.94 28.58 -3.64
N ASN A 10 -24.63 28.75 -3.37
CA ASN A 10 -23.93 30.03 -3.47
C ASN A 10 -22.61 29.81 -4.24
N GLY A 11 -22.64 29.97 -5.56
CA GLY A 11 -21.49 29.70 -6.42
C GLY A 11 -21.09 28.22 -6.35
N CYS A 12 -19.87 27.95 -5.87
CA CYS A 12 -19.34 26.58 -5.68
C CYS A 12 -19.59 26.02 -4.27
N ALA A 13 -20.28 26.78 -3.41
CA ALA A 13 -20.68 26.35 -2.07
C ALA A 13 -22.13 25.85 -2.07
N VAL A 14 -22.34 24.73 -1.39
CA VAL A 14 -23.63 24.08 -1.19
C VAL A 14 -23.87 23.94 0.30
N GLU A 15 -25.02 24.38 0.77
CA GLU A 15 -25.47 24.16 2.14
C GLU A 15 -26.80 23.40 2.11
N ALA A 16 -26.86 22.26 2.79
CA ALA A 16 -28.05 21.46 2.94
C ALA A 16 -28.44 21.38 4.42
N VAL A 17 -29.71 21.62 4.72
CA VAL A 17 -30.31 21.41 6.04
C VAL A 17 -31.31 20.28 5.90
N LEU A 18 -31.18 19.27 6.75
CA LEU A 18 -31.96 18.04 6.74
C LEU A 18 -32.75 17.99 8.04
N ASP A 19 -34.05 17.78 7.94
CA ASP A 19 -35.00 17.65 9.04
C ASP A 19 -35.78 16.35 8.85
N SER A 20 -35.18 15.25 9.34
CA SER A 20 -35.78 13.92 9.25
C SER A 20 -35.44 13.07 10.48
N GLY A 21 -36.17 13.24 11.59
CA GLY A 21 -35.94 12.49 12.83
C GLY A 21 -34.59 12.75 13.52
N ALA A 22 -33.77 13.63 12.93
CA ALA A 22 -32.49 14.17 13.39
C ALA A 22 -32.30 15.52 12.68
N GLU A 23 -31.81 16.55 13.40
CA GLU A 23 -31.45 17.84 12.79
C GLU A 23 -30.03 17.74 12.22
N GLY A 24 -29.89 17.90 10.91
CA GLY A 24 -28.63 17.80 10.21
C GLY A 24 -28.30 19.05 9.41
N ARG A 25 -27.04 19.49 9.45
CA ARG A 25 -26.52 20.56 8.58
C ARG A 25 -25.27 20.06 7.88
N LEU A 26 -25.27 20.14 6.55
CA LEU A 26 -24.14 19.82 5.69
C LEU A 26 -23.73 21.07 4.92
N ARG A 27 -22.43 21.36 4.90
CA ARG A 27 -21.81 22.41 4.12
C ARG A 27 -20.74 21.80 3.25
N GLY A 28 -20.89 21.91 1.94
CA GLY A 28 -19.91 21.51 0.95
C GLY A 28 -19.37 22.73 0.21
N GLU A 29 -18.09 22.76 -0.07
CA GLU A 29 -17.44 23.72 -0.94
C GLU A 29 -16.54 22.94 -1.91
N ALA A 30 -16.68 23.19 -3.21
CA ALA A 30 -15.90 22.51 -4.25
C ALA A 30 -15.24 23.53 -5.20
N CYS A 31 -14.65 24.58 -4.63
CA CYS A 31 -13.85 25.55 -5.36
C CYS A 31 -12.52 24.90 -5.79
N ARG A 32 -12.28 24.74 -7.10
CA ARG A 32 -11.05 24.11 -7.60
C ARG A 32 -9.78 24.82 -7.08
N PRO A 33 -8.70 24.06 -6.75
CA PRO A 33 -8.49 22.63 -6.96
C PRO A 33 -8.68 21.81 -5.67
N GLY A 34 -9.69 22.14 -4.86
CA GLY A 34 -9.99 21.42 -3.63
C GLY A 34 -11.48 21.21 -3.42
N PHE A 35 -11.79 20.43 -2.40
CA PHE A 35 -13.14 20.38 -1.86
C PHE A 35 -13.11 20.20 -0.35
N ARG A 36 -14.16 20.68 0.30
CA ARG A 36 -14.36 20.54 1.74
C ARG A 36 -15.83 20.30 2.01
N VAL A 37 -16.13 19.25 2.77
CA VAL A 37 -17.46 18.93 3.27
C VAL A 37 -17.38 18.89 4.79
N ASP A 38 -18.16 19.73 5.46
CA ASP A 38 -18.34 19.74 6.92
C ASP A 38 -19.82 19.49 7.22
N GLY A 39 -20.09 18.51 8.06
CA GLY A 39 -21.43 18.05 8.42
C GLY A 39 -21.56 17.92 9.92
N VAL A 40 -22.66 18.40 10.47
CA VAL A 40 -23.04 18.19 11.87
C VAL A 40 -24.44 17.62 11.89
N PHE A 41 -24.60 16.51 12.61
CA PHE A 41 -25.89 15.85 12.81
C PHE A 41 -26.16 15.74 14.31
N GLN A 42 -27.38 16.07 14.69
CA GLN A 42 -27.85 16.03 16.06
C GLN A 42 -29.04 15.07 16.12
N PRO A 43 -28.97 14.00 16.94
CA PRO A 43 -30.14 13.21 17.24
C PRO A 43 -31.20 14.11 17.90
N VAL A 44 -32.49 13.89 17.60
CA VAL A 44 -33.56 14.58 18.31
C VAL A 44 -33.45 14.23 19.80
N PRO A 45 -33.38 15.23 20.71
CA PRO A 45 -33.14 14.97 22.13
C PRO A 45 -34.21 14.04 22.70
N SER A 46 -33.77 12.99 23.40
CA SER A 46 -34.67 12.08 24.10
C SER A 46 -35.30 12.80 25.30
N PRO A 47 -36.59 12.57 25.61
CA PRO A 47 -37.27 13.21 26.76
C PRO A 47 -36.67 12.84 28.13
N LEU A 48 -35.75 11.87 28.18
CA LEU A 48 -35.08 11.37 29.39
C LEU A 48 -33.75 12.09 29.72
N GLY A 49 -33.38 13.15 28.98
CA GLY A 49 -32.31 14.06 29.38
C GLY A 49 -30.91 13.43 29.46
N GLY A 50 -30.37 13.00 28.31
CA GLY A 50 -28.94 12.75 28.15
C GLY A 50 -28.23 13.96 27.50
N PRO A 51 -26.89 14.10 27.65
CA PRO A 51 -26.14 15.09 26.89
C PRO A 51 -26.30 14.84 25.38
N PRO A 52 -26.46 15.87 24.54
CA PRO A 52 -26.61 15.69 23.11
C PRO A 52 -25.31 15.17 22.50
N ASP A 53 -25.35 13.97 21.91
CA ASP A 53 -24.26 13.45 21.10
C ASP A 53 -24.26 14.15 19.75
N HIS A 54 -23.30 15.06 19.54
CA HIS A 54 -23.11 15.67 18.22
C HIS A 54 -22.28 14.74 17.34
N HIS A 55 -22.87 14.29 16.25
CA HIS A 55 -22.14 13.59 15.20
C HIS A 55 -21.53 14.63 14.26
N ARG A 56 -20.23 14.53 13.98
CA ARG A 56 -19.53 15.46 13.09
C ARG A 56 -18.76 14.71 12.03
N LEU A 57 -18.88 15.17 10.78
CA LEU A 57 -18.13 14.70 9.64
C LEU A 57 -17.38 15.88 9.04
N LEU A 58 -16.07 15.76 8.88
CA LEU A 58 -15.25 16.66 8.08
C LEU A 58 -14.50 15.81 7.06
N LEU A 59 -14.67 16.13 5.80
CA LEU A 59 -13.89 15.59 4.70
C LEU A 59 -13.31 16.76 3.92
N ALA A 60 -12.00 16.84 3.81
CA ALA A 60 -11.33 17.87 3.04
C ALA A 60 -10.28 17.21 2.13
N ALA A 61 -10.15 17.74 0.93
CA ALA A 61 -9.04 17.42 0.06
C ALA A 61 -8.58 18.67 -0.68
N GLU A 62 -7.27 18.86 -0.73
CA GLU A 62 -6.62 19.97 -1.40
C GLU A 62 -5.63 19.39 -2.41
N ALA A 63 -5.78 19.78 -3.68
CA ALA A 63 -4.86 19.38 -4.72
C ALA A 63 -4.15 20.60 -5.30
N SER A 64 -2.87 20.44 -5.61
CA SER A 64 -2.08 21.30 -6.47
C SER A 64 -1.36 20.41 -7.50
N PRO A 65 -0.75 20.97 -8.56
CA PRO A 65 -0.13 20.16 -9.62
C PRO A 65 0.88 19.10 -9.14
N GLN A 66 1.50 19.30 -7.99
CA GLN A 66 2.56 18.43 -7.44
C GLN A 66 2.25 17.91 -6.04
N GLN A 67 1.09 18.24 -5.47
CA GLN A 67 0.76 17.90 -4.10
C GLN A 67 -0.72 17.57 -3.95
N LEU A 68 -1.04 16.53 -3.21
CA LEU A 68 -2.38 16.20 -2.79
C LEU A 68 -2.36 16.03 -1.27
N GLN A 69 -3.31 16.65 -0.60
CA GLN A 69 -3.55 16.46 0.83
C GLN A 69 -5.02 16.13 1.04
N GLY A 70 -5.30 15.28 2.01
CA GLY A 70 -6.66 14.91 2.38
C GLY A 70 -6.76 14.65 3.87
N ASP A 71 -7.90 15.04 4.44
CA ASP A 71 -8.22 14.86 5.84
C ASP A 71 -9.67 14.38 5.98
N LEU A 72 -9.86 13.31 6.75
CA LEU A 72 -11.15 12.81 7.17
C LEU A 72 -11.20 12.85 8.70
N ARG A 73 -12.25 13.46 9.25
CA ARG A 73 -12.56 13.40 10.68
C ARG A 73 -14.03 13.06 10.84
N LEU A 74 -14.30 11.91 11.42
CA LEU A 74 -15.64 11.46 11.78
C LEU A 74 -15.70 11.36 13.30
N ARG A 75 -16.74 11.90 13.92
CA ARG A 75 -17.06 11.72 15.33
C ARG A 75 -18.51 11.30 15.45
N LEU A 76 -18.76 10.19 16.14
CA LEU A 76 -20.07 9.66 16.44
C LEU A 76 -20.14 9.40 17.95
N GLY A 77 -20.63 10.38 18.72
CA GLY A 77 -20.54 10.35 20.20
C GLY A 77 -19.09 10.28 20.68
N ASP A 78 -18.76 9.21 21.40
CA ASP A 78 -17.40 8.90 21.90
C ASP A 78 -16.50 8.21 20.87
N CYS A 79 -17.08 7.68 19.79
CA CYS A 79 -16.33 7.11 18.67
C CYS A 79 -15.83 8.23 17.74
N ALA A 80 -14.58 8.13 17.31
CA ALA A 80 -13.87 9.07 16.48
C ALA A 80 -12.87 8.37 15.55
N VAL A 81 -12.95 8.70 14.27
CA VAL A 81 -12.01 8.30 13.23
C VAL A 81 -11.34 9.55 12.68
N ARG A 82 -10.01 9.52 12.61
CA ARG A 82 -9.20 10.56 11.98
C ARG A 82 -8.28 9.89 10.98
N ALA A 83 -8.34 10.30 9.72
CA ALA A 83 -7.41 9.88 8.71
C ALA A 83 -6.84 11.10 7.99
N SER A 84 -5.55 11.06 7.68
CA SER A 84 -4.90 12.06 6.85
C SER A 84 -4.03 11.39 5.80
N ALA A 85 -3.94 12.01 4.63
CA ALA A 85 -3.14 11.54 3.53
C ALA A 85 -2.41 12.74 2.92
N GLN A 86 -1.13 12.56 2.61
CA GLN A 86 -0.34 13.56 1.91
C GLN A 86 0.47 12.86 0.83
N MET A 87 0.47 13.42 -0.37
CA MET A 87 1.18 12.90 -1.52
C MET A 87 1.87 14.04 -2.24
N GLN A 88 3.09 13.80 -2.71
CA GLN A 88 3.92 14.74 -3.45
C GLN A 88 4.46 14.06 -4.69
N SER A 89 4.37 14.74 -5.82
CA SER A 89 4.83 14.27 -7.12
C SER A 89 5.71 15.35 -7.74
N ARG A 90 7.03 15.27 -7.48
CA ARG A 90 8.06 16.06 -8.18
C ARG A 90 8.92 15.11 -9.01
N ASP A 91 10.12 14.80 -8.55
CA ASP A 91 11.03 13.85 -9.21
C ASP A 91 10.76 12.39 -8.84
N ARG A 92 9.92 12.21 -7.81
CA ARG A 92 9.41 10.93 -7.33
C ARG A 92 8.00 11.13 -6.79
N LEU A 93 7.21 10.07 -6.82
CA LEU A 93 5.94 10.00 -6.13
C LEU A 93 6.20 9.52 -4.70
N GLN A 94 5.89 10.34 -3.70
CA GLN A 94 6.01 9.96 -2.30
C GLN A 94 4.74 10.32 -1.55
N GLY A 95 4.34 9.49 -0.61
CA GLY A 95 3.12 9.73 0.16
C GLY A 95 3.16 9.13 1.54
N THR A 96 2.31 9.67 2.41
CA THR A 96 2.08 9.20 3.77
C THR A 96 0.59 9.17 4.05
N VAL A 97 0.17 8.21 4.86
CA VAL A 97 -1.18 8.06 5.38
C VAL A 97 -1.10 7.83 6.88
N GLN A 98 -1.99 8.46 7.62
CA GLN A 98 -2.16 8.21 9.05
C GLN A 98 -3.63 7.93 9.34
N LEU A 99 -3.88 6.98 10.23
CA LEU A 99 -5.21 6.65 10.74
C LEU A 99 -5.15 6.57 12.26
N HIS A 100 -6.17 7.12 12.89
CA HIS A 100 -6.49 6.91 14.28
C HIS A 100 -7.98 6.61 14.42
N ASN A 101 -8.31 5.50 15.05
CA ASN A 101 -9.66 4.96 15.17
C ASN A 101 -9.85 4.43 16.60
N ASN A 102 -10.80 4.99 17.36
CA ASN A 102 -11.20 4.44 18.67
C ASN A 102 -12.56 3.74 18.62
N CYS A 103 -13.14 3.54 17.43
CA CYS A 103 -14.44 2.94 17.26
C CYS A 103 -14.32 1.42 17.27
N THR A 104 -14.78 0.78 18.35
CA THR A 104 -14.75 -0.69 18.52
C THR A 104 -15.41 -1.41 17.35
N ALA A 105 -16.58 -0.94 16.89
CA ALA A 105 -17.28 -1.54 15.75
C ALA A 105 -16.43 -1.58 14.45
N LEU A 106 -15.51 -0.62 14.24
CA LEU A 106 -14.60 -0.63 13.10
C LEU A 106 -13.39 -1.53 13.35
N GLN A 107 -12.91 -1.59 14.59
CA GLN A 107 -11.82 -2.50 14.99
C GLN A 107 -12.24 -3.96 14.88
N ASP A 108 -13.48 -4.28 15.25
CA ASP A 108 -14.08 -5.60 15.08
C ASP A 108 -14.20 -6.01 13.60
N LEU A 109 -14.25 -5.03 12.69
CA LEU A 109 -14.18 -5.23 11.23
C LEU A 109 -12.74 -5.28 10.69
N GLY A 110 -11.73 -5.21 11.56
CA GLY A 110 -10.31 -5.30 11.22
C GLY A 110 -9.65 -3.95 10.87
N ILE A 111 -10.30 -2.81 11.12
CA ILE A 111 -9.66 -1.50 10.95
C ILE A 111 -8.83 -1.18 12.20
N PRO A 112 -7.50 -1.04 12.10
CA PRO A 112 -6.62 -0.90 13.26
C PRO A 112 -6.90 0.39 14.04
N ALA A 113 -6.55 0.41 15.33
CA ALA A 113 -6.73 1.61 16.13
C ALA A 113 -5.76 2.73 15.72
N ARG A 114 -4.58 2.34 15.24
CA ARG A 114 -3.56 3.24 14.67
C ARG A 114 -2.94 2.61 13.44
N MET A 115 -2.77 3.40 12.39
CA MET A 115 -2.00 3.00 11.21
C MET A 115 -1.16 4.18 10.72
N GLN A 116 0.06 3.88 10.29
CA GLN A 116 0.95 4.79 9.57
C GLN A 116 1.46 4.09 8.32
N GLY A 117 1.11 4.64 7.17
CA GLY A 117 1.60 4.20 5.86
C GLY A 117 2.56 5.21 5.27
N SER A 118 3.62 4.74 4.63
CA SER A 118 4.45 5.57 3.76
C SER A 118 4.87 4.82 2.50
N GLY A 119 5.00 5.56 1.41
CA GLY A 119 5.31 4.98 0.12
C GLY A 119 6.17 5.91 -0.72
N VAL A 120 7.07 5.32 -1.51
CA VAL A 120 7.86 6.01 -2.52
C VAL A 120 7.84 5.20 -3.81
N LEU A 121 7.75 5.89 -4.94
CA LEU A 121 7.86 5.36 -6.28
C LEU A 121 8.71 6.29 -7.15
N VAL A 122 9.78 5.74 -7.70
CA VAL A 122 10.71 6.39 -8.63
C VAL A 122 10.66 5.63 -9.94
N ILE A 123 10.38 6.32 -11.04
CA ILE A 123 10.36 5.73 -12.38
C ILE A 123 11.19 6.59 -13.31
N ASN A 124 12.22 6.00 -13.92
CA ASN A 124 12.96 6.60 -15.02
C ASN A 124 13.37 5.52 -16.02
N ARG A 125 14.07 5.91 -17.09
CA ARG A 125 14.44 5.00 -18.20
C ARG A 125 15.32 3.80 -17.78
N LYS A 126 16.02 3.89 -16.64
CA LYS A 126 16.99 2.89 -16.19
C LYS A 126 16.66 2.29 -14.82
N LEU A 127 15.67 2.84 -14.11
CA LEU A 127 15.36 2.49 -12.73
C LEU A 127 13.85 2.56 -12.50
N LEU A 128 13.30 1.47 -11.97
CA LEU A 128 12.05 1.44 -11.24
C LEU A 128 12.39 1.14 -9.79
N GLU A 129 12.00 1.99 -8.85
CA GLU A 129 12.20 1.74 -7.42
C GLU A 129 10.91 2.06 -6.67
N SER A 130 10.42 1.12 -5.87
CA SER A 130 9.23 1.27 -5.06
C SER A 130 9.46 0.73 -3.67
N HIS A 131 9.05 1.51 -2.67
CA HIS A 131 9.15 1.18 -1.26
C HIS A 131 7.78 1.45 -0.63
N LEU A 132 7.24 0.46 0.08
CA LEU A 132 6.01 0.56 0.85
C LEU A 132 6.29 0.14 2.29
N PHE A 133 5.83 0.95 3.23
CA PHE A 133 5.86 0.66 4.65
C PHE A 133 4.47 0.91 5.24
N VAL A 134 3.96 -0.05 6.00
CA VAL A 134 2.72 0.06 6.75
C VAL A 134 2.99 -0.45 8.15
N HIS A 135 2.73 0.41 9.13
CA HIS A 135 2.79 0.09 10.55
C HIS A 135 1.39 0.23 11.13
N THR A 136 0.97 -0.76 11.90
CA THR A 136 -0.25 -0.75 12.69
C THR A 136 0.09 -0.98 14.16
N ASP A 137 -0.88 -0.88 15.04
CA ASP A 137 -0.75 -1.26 16.45
C ASP A 137 -0.38 -2.74 16.65
N GLU A 138 -0.75 -3.63 15.72
CA GLU A 138 -0.54 -5.06 15.86
C GLU A 138 0.53 -5.65 14.94
N SER A 139 0.84 -4.98 13.83
CA SER A 139 1.63 -5.57 12.76
C SER A 139 2.34 -4.56 11.87
N ASP A 140 3.38 -5.04 11.21
CA ASP A 140 4.21 -4.31 10.27
C ASP A 140 4.19 -4.99 8.90
N LEU A 141 4.32 -4.18 7.85
CA LEU A 141 4.54 -4.63 6.49
C LEU A 141 5.54 -3.71 5.80
N GLN A 142 6.58 -4.30 5.23
CA GLN A 142 7.55 -3.66 4.37
C GLN A 142 7.63 -4.41 3.04
N ALA A 143 7.48 -3.69 1.94
CA ALA A 143 7.70 -4.22 0.60
C ALA A 143 8.63 -3.29 -0.18
N LYS A 144 9.59 -3.87 -0.91
CA LYS A 144 10.53 -3.13 -1.75
C LYS A 144 10.64 -3.81 -3.10
N VAL A 145 10.64 -3.02 -4.16
CA VAL A 145 10.87 -3.47 -5.54
C VAL A 145 11.88 -2.53 -6.18
N ARG A 146 12.93 -3.09 -6.77
CA ARG A 146 13.94 -2.33 -7.50
C ARG A 146 14.29 -3.06 -8.79
N LEU A 147 14.07 -2.42 -9.93
CA LEU A 147 14.46 -2.89 -11.24
C LEU A 147 15.46 -1.89 -11.82
N LYS A 148 16.60 -2.37 -12.27
CA LYS A 148 17.64 -1.54 -12.89
C LYS A 148 18.00 -2.13 -14.24
N ALA A 149 18.08 -1.28 -15.24
CA ALA A 149 18.44 -1.64 -16.60
C ALA A 149 19.57 -0.75 -17.12
N ALA A 150 20.58 -1.37 -17.70
CA ALA A 150 21.65 -0.74 -18.44
C ALA A 150 21.89 -1.52 -19.74
N ARG A 151 22.75 -0.99 -20.62
CA ARG A 151 23.07 -1.67 -21.87
C ARG A 151 23.73 -3.02 -21.56
N GLY A 152 23.05 -4.11 -21.91
CA GLY A 152 23.53 -5.47 -21.66
C GLY A 152 23.51 -5.90 -20.20
N GLN A 153 22.87 -5.15 -19.28
CA GLN A 153 22.79 -5.52 -17.86
C GLN A 153 21.40 -5.23 -17.29
N GLN A 154 20.87 -6.19 -16.54
CA GLN A 154 19.57 -6.08 -15.87
C GLN A 154 19.68 -6.62 -14.45
N GLU A 155 19.05 -5.93 -13.50
CA GLU A 155 18.98 -6.34 -12.10
C GLU A 155 17.54 -6.15 -11.61
N ALA A 156 17.03 -7.11 -10.85
CA ALA A 156 15.76 -7.00 -10.16
C ALA A 156 15.93 -7.47 -8.71
N LEU A 157 15.33 -6.74 -7.78
CA LEU A 157 15.25 -7.09 -6.37
C LEU A 157 13.82 -6.86 -5.90
N VAL A 158 13.22 -7.87 -5.30
CA VAL A 158 11.93 -7.81 -4.62
C VAL A 158 12.15 -8.30 -3.20
N GLN A 159 11.71 -7.52 -2.21
CA GLN A 159 11.77 -7.89 -0.81
C GLN A 159 10.41 -7.66 -0.15
N LEU A 160 10.01 -8.61 0.67
CA LEU A 160 8.82 -8.56 1.49
C LEU A 160 9.21 -8.97 2.92
N SER A 161 8.75 -8.20 3.90
CA SER A 161 8.82 -8.55 5.31
C SER A 161 7.54 -8.10 5.99
N HIS A 162 6.86 -8.99 6.72
CA HIS A 162 5.64 -8.62 7.43
C HIS A 162 5.40 -9.48 8.68
N SER A 163 4.63 -8.92 9.62
CA SER A 163 4.08 -9.64 10.79
C SER A 163 2.55 -9.76 10.75
N VAL A 164 1.92 -9.36 9.64
CA VAL A 164 0.46 -9.38 9.46
C VAL A 164 -0.10 -10.82 9.53
N PRO A 165 -0.92 -11.18 10.54
CA PRO A 165 -1.38 -12.55 10.72
C PRO A 165 -2.26 -13.08 9.59
N LEU A 166 -3.11 -12.21 9.00
CA LEU A 166 -4.00 -12.59 7.90
C LEU A 166 -3.23 -12.98 6.63
N LEU A 167 -2.13 -12.29 6.34
CA LEU A 167 -1.26 -12.62 5.20
C LEU A 167 -0.55 -13.96 5.43
N HIS A 168 -0.08 -14.19 6.65
CA HIS A 168 0.54 -15.46 7.01
C HIS A 168 -0.44 -16.64 6.86
N ARG A 169 -1.69 -16.50 7.33
CA ARG A 169 -2.75 -17.50 7.14
C ARG A 169 -3.12 -17.70 5.67
N GLY A 170 -2.95 -16.68 4.85
CA GLY A 170 -3.13 -16.73 3.39
C GLY A 170 -1.97 -17.37 2.63
N GLY A 171 -0.91 -17.83 3.31
CA GLY A 171 0.26 -18.46 2.70
C GLY A 171 1.31 -17.47 2.20
N VAL A 172 1.21 -16.18 2.54
CA VAL A 172 2.27 -15.21 2.27
C VAL A 172 3.39 -15.42 3.30
N PRO A 173 4.64 -15.64 2.86
CA PRO A 173 5.77 -15.83 3.77
C PRO A 173 6.09 -14.55 4.52
N ALA A 174 6.44 -14.69 5.80
CA ALA A 174 6.76 -13.56 6.66
C ALA A 174 7.96 -12.78 6.11
N ASN A 175 8.93 -13.49 5.52
CA ASN A 175 10.03 -12.88 4.79
C ASN A 175 10.20 -13.54 3.42
N ALA A 176 10.30 -12.74 2.37
CA ALA A 176 10.67 -13.22 1.05
C ALA A 176 11.62 -12.26 0.36
N THR A 177 12.60 -12.81 -0.35
CA THR A 177 13.47 -12.04 -1.25
C THR A 177 13.61 -12.78 -2.57
N LEU A 178 13.41 -12.06 -3.67
CA LEU A 178 13.72 -12.49 -5.02
C LEU A 178 14.75 -11.53 -5.59
N SER A 179 15.86 -12.06 -6.08
CA SER A 179 16.89 -11.30 -6.77
C SER A 179 17.19 -11.95 -8.11
N PHE A 180 17.26 -11.14 -9.16
CA PHE A 180 17.66 -11.56 -10.48
C PHE A 180 18.72 -10.60 -11.00
N SER A 181 19.75 -11.14 -11.66
CA SER A 181 20.69 -10.34 -12.42
C SER A 181 21.00 -11.03 -13.74
N SER A 182 21.19 -10.24 -14.79
CA SER A 182 21.60 -10.72 -16.09
C SER A 182 22.62 -9.78 -16.71
N GLU A 183 23.62 -10.36 -17.36
CA GLU A 183 24.62 -9.66 -18.12
C GLU A 183 24.77 -10.30 -19.50
N ARG A 184 24.89 -9.47 -20.53
CA ARG A 184 25.12 -9.85 -21.91
C ARG A 184 26.32 -9.09 -22.44
N LYS A 185 27.29 -9.84 -22.93
CA LYS A 185 28.46 -9.36 -23.66
C LYS A 185 28.35 -9.85 -25.11
N ALA A 186 29.34 -9.56 -25.95
CA ALA A 186 29.31 -9.96 -27.37
C ALA A 186 29.15 -11.49 -27.54
N ASP A 187 30.01 -12.25 -26.84
CA ASP A 187 30.11 -13.71 -27.00
C ASP A 187 29.68 -14.47 -25.73
N SER A 188 29.05 -13.79 -24.77
CA SER A 188 28.60 -14.45 -23.55
C SER A 188 27.34 -13.85 -22.97
N HIS A 189 26.57 -14.70 -22.32
CA HIS A 189 25.40 -14.34 -21.54
C HIS A 189 25.47 -15.03 -20.19
N GLN A 190 25.14 -14.31 -19.12
CA GLN A 190 25.02 -14.92 -17.81
C GLN A 190 23.82 -14.36 -17.07
N HIS A 191 23.16 -15.20 -16.28
CA HIS A 191 22.15 -14.74 -15.35
C HIS A 191 22.22 -15.50 -14.03
N ARG A 192 21.69 -14.87 -12.99
CA ARG A 192 21.54 -15.45 -11.66
C ARG A 192 20.14 -15.14 -11.15
N LEU A 193 19.48 -16.15 -10.61
CA LEU A 193 18.23 -16.05 -9.89
C LEU A 193 18.48 -16.56 -8.46
N SER A 194 17.94 -15.85 -7.47
CA SER A 194 17.89 -16.34 -6.09
C SER A 194 16.56 -15.95 -5.48
N CYS A 195 15.91 -16.93 -4.88
CA CYS A 195 14.62 -16.81 -4.22
C CYS A 195 14.77 -17.37 -2.82
N SER A 196 14.32 -16.61 -1.83
CA SER A 196 14.23 -17.04 -0.44
C SER A 196 12.84 -16.73 0.08
N MET A 197 12.27 -17.69 0.80
CA MET A 197 10.96 -17.62 1.43
C MET A 197 11.10 -18.26 2.80
N ASP A 198 11.11 -17.45 3.85
CA ASP A 198 11.38 -17.86 5.23
C ASP A 198 12.67 -18.70 5.33
N SER A 199 12.55 -20.00 5.64
CA SER A 199 13.69 -20.92 5.77
C SER A 199 14.06 -21.66 4.48
N GLN A 200 13.34 -21.42 3.39
CA GLN A 200 13.51 -22.11 2.11
C GLN A 200 14.18 -21.21 1.08
N GLN A 201 15.12 -21.77 0.34
CA GLN A 201 15.92 -21.05 -0.65
C GLN A 201 16.06 -21.87 -1.94
N LEU A 202 16.12 -21.16 -3.05
CA LEU A 202 16.42 -21.64 -4.39
C LEU A 202 17.36 -20.63 -5.05
N SER A 203 18.49 -21.06 -5.57
CA SER A 203 19.35 -20.24 -6.40
C SER A 203 19.77 -20.97 -7.66
N GLU A 204 19.78 -20.23 -8.77
CA GLU A 204 20.13 -20.72 -10.09
C GLU A 204 21.12 -19.74 -10.72
N ALA A 205 22.13 -20.28 -11.39
CA ALA A 205 23.10 -19.52 -12.15
C ALA A 205 23.33 -20.20 -13.49
N MET A 206 23.22 -19.44 -14.57
CA MET A 206 23.50 -19.90 -15.92
C MET A 206 24.56 -19.00 -16.56
N LYS A 207 25.47 -19.63 -17.30
CA LYS A 207 26.45 -18.96 -18.14
C LYS A 207 26.50 -19.65 -19.50
N VAL A 208 26.37 -18.87 -20.56
CA VAL A 208 26.50 -19.30 -21.94
C VAL A 208 27.68 -18.55 -22.55
N GLU A 209 28.64 -19.28 -23.10
CA GLU A 209 29.81 -18.71 -23.77
C GLU A 209 29.91 -19.27 -25.19
N GLN A 210 30.14 -18.39 -26.16
CA GLN A 210 30.39 -18.75 -27.54
C GLN A 210 31.89 -18.66 -27.81
N THR A 211 32.46 -19.78 -28.22
CA THR A 211 33.85 -19.90 -28.69
C THR A 211 33.82 -20.35 -30.16
N MET A 212 34.93 -20.22 -30.90
CA MET A 212 34.98 -20.48 -32.35
C MET A 212 34.43 -21.87 -32.72
N GLY A 213 33.15 -21.93 -33.09
CA GLY A 213 32.43 -23.16 -33.45
C GLY A 213 31.77 -23.94 -32.31
N GLU A 214 31.96 -23.56 -31.04
CA GLU A 214 31.42 -24.28 -29.88
C GLU A 214 30.62 -23.37 -28.95
N LEU A 215 29.47 -23.87 -28.48
CA LEU A 215 28.64 -23.24 -27.46
C LEU A 215 28.84 -23.98 -26.13
N ARG A 216 29.32 -23.27 -25.10
CA ARG A 216 29.47 -23.82 -23.75
C ARG A 216 28.36 -23.30 -22.86
N VAL A 217 27.64 -24.21 -22.20
CA VAL A 217 26.54 -23.87 -21.29
C VAL A 217 26.85 -24.43 -19.91
N GLN A 218 26.97 -23.56 -18.93
CA GLN A 218 27.17 -23.93 -17.53
C GLN A 218 25.93 -23.53 -16.73
N CYS A 219 25.29 -24.49 -16.08
CA CYS A 219 24.15 -24.26 -15.21
C CYS A 219 24.45 -24.83 -13.82
N GLN A 220 24.14 -24.06 -12.79
CA GLN A 220 24.20 -24.48 -11.39
C GLN A 220 22.86 -24.17 -10.73
N LEU A 221 22.30 -25.16 -10.03
CA LEU A 221 21.06 -25.05 -9.28
C LEU A 221 21.31 -25.53 -7.85
N ASP A 222 21.07 -24.65 -6.88
CA ASP A 222 21.15 -24.94 -5.45
C ASP A 222 19.80 -24.73 -4.78
N HIS A 223 19.35 -25.65 -3.92
CA HIS A 223 18.05 -25.50 -3.24
C HIS A 223 17.99 -26.17 -1.86
N THR A 224 17.14 -25.59 -1.00
CA THR A 224 16.72 -26.20 0.27
C THR A 224 15.23 -26.57 0.29
N LEU A 225 14.55 -26.49 -0.87
CA LEU A 225 13.13 -26.79 -1.04
C LEU A 225 12.80 -28.24 -0.70
N ALA A 226 11.87 -28.44 0.24
CA ALA A 226 11.46 -29.77 0.68
C ALA A 226 10.79 -30.58 -0.44
N LEU A 227 9.99 -29.92 -1.28
CA LEU A 227 9.31 -30.55 -2.41
C LEU A 227 10.30 -31.14 -3.43
N LEU A 228 11.33 -30.38 -3.79
CA LEU A 228 12.35 -30.84 -4.74
C LEU A 228 13.17 -32.00 -4.16
N ARG A 229 13.48 -31.97 -2.86
CA ARG A 229 14.10 -33.11 -2.17
C ARG A 229 13.22 -34.36 -2.22
N ALA A 230 11.91 -34.21 -2.03
CA ALA A 230 10.96 -35.31 -2.11
C ALA A 230 10.85 -35.90 -3.54
N TRP A 231 11.17 -35.12 -4.57
CA TRP A 231 11.28 -35.58 -5.96
C TRP A 231 12.66 -36.17 -6.31
N GLY A 232 13.56 -36.30 -5.35
CA GLY A 232 14.89 -36.89 -5.55
C GLY A 232 15.90 -35.95 -6.20
N LEU A 233 15.61 -34.64 -6.29
CA LEU A 233 16.59 -33.67 -6.77
C LEU A 233 17.63 -33.41 -5.66
N PRO A 234 18.94 -33.55 -5.96
CA PRO A 234 19.99 -33.25 -5.00
C PRO A 234 20.07 -31.74 -4.76
N GLN A 235 20.54 -31.36 -3.57
CA GLN A 235 20.58 -29.96 -3.15
C GLN A 235 21.41 -29.07 -4.08
N THR A 236 22.40 -29.64 -4.76
CA THR A 236 23.25 -28.97 -5.74
C THR A 236 23.24 -29.80 -7.02
N ASN A 237 22.92 -29.17 -8.14
CA ASN A 237 23.01 -29.76 -9.48
C ASN A 237 23.87 -28.86 -10.36
N SER A 238 24.74 -29.47 -11.17
CA SER A 238 25.53 -28.75 -12.16
C SER A 238 25.46 -29.44 -13.52
N ILE A 239 25.27 -28.68 -14.58
CA ILE A 239 25.31 -29.13 -15.98
C ILE A 239 26.40 -28.31 -16.69
N GLN A 240 27.24 -28.96 -17.50
CA GLN A 240 28.35 -28.35 -18.24
C GLN A 240 28.35 -28.77 -19.70
#